data_AF-A0A8C9G1N9-F1
#
_entry.id   AF-A0A8C9G1N9-F1
#
_cell.length_a   1.000
_cell.length_b   1.000
_cell.length_c   1.000
_cell.angle_alpha   90.00
_cell.angle_beta   90.00
_cell.angle_gamma   90.00
#
_symmetry.space_group_name_H-M   'P 1'
#
loop_
_entity.id
_entity.type
_entity.pdbx_description
1 polymer ?
#
loop_
_entity_poly.entity_id
_entity_poly.type
_entity_poly.pdbx_seq_one_letter_code
_entity_poly.pdbx_strand_id
1 'polypeptide(L)'
;MGSGASAEDKEMAKRSKELEKKLQEDADKEAKTVKLLLLGAGESGKSTIVKQMKIIHQDGYTPEECMEFKAVIYGNILQSILAIIRAMSTLGIDYLPVGPGAPGDPWLRPHRAGRAALPCQNHRHH
;
A
#
# COMPACT_ATOMS: atom_id res chain seq x y z
N MET A 1 -34.18 43.71 33.82
CA MET A 1 -33.32 43.07 32.81
C MET A 1 -32.02 42.67 33.50
N GLY A 2 -31.51 41.44 33.29
CA GLY A 2 -30.15 41.07 33.67
C GLY A 2 -30.00 40.17 34.90
N SER A 3 -30.48 38.93 34.84
CA SER A 3 -30.10 37.88 35.82
C SER A 3 -29.83 36.51 35.20
N GLY A 4 -29.83 36.41 33.85
CA GLY A 4 -29.54 35.17 33.12
C GLY A 4 -28.06 34.89 32.85
N ALA A 5 -27.21 35.93 32.80
CA ALA A 5 -25.80 35.79 32.40
C ALA A 5 -24.94 34.97 33.39
N SER A 6 -25.20 35.05 34.70
CA SER A 6 -24.31 34.46 35.71
C SER A 6 -24.27 32.93 35.70
N ALA A 7 -25.34 32.25 35.25
CA ALA A 7 -25.37 30.79 35.15
C ALA A 7 -24.66 30.29 33.89
N GLU A 8 -24.89 30.96 32.76
CA GLU A 8 -24.23 30.66 31.48
C GLU A 8 -22.73 30.97 31.53
N ASP A 9 -22.34 32.07 32.17
CA ASP A 9 -20.93 32.44 32.39
C ASP A 9 -20.20 31.42 33.29
N LYS A 10 -20.89 30.87 34.30
CA LYS A 10 -20.34 29.80 35.16
C LYS A 10 -20.16 28.48 34.40
N GLU A 11 -21.11 28.12 33.55
CA GLU A 11 -20.99 26.92 32.71
C GLU A 11 -19.90 27.09 31.64
N MET A 12 -19.76 28.27 31.04
CA MET A 12 -18.66 28.60 30.14
C MET A 12 -17.30 28.59 30.85
N ALA A 13 -17.22 29.09 32.07
CA ALA A 13 -15.99 29.04 32.87
C ALA A 13 -15.61 27.60 33.25
N LYS A 14 -16.58 26.72 33.55
CA LYS A 14 -16.31 25.29 33.77
C LYS A 14 -15.80 24.61 32.50
N ARG A 15 -16.46 24.83 31.35
CA ARG A 15 -16.01 24.29 30.05
C ARG A 15 -14.61 24.78 29.69
N SER A 16 -14.30 26.05 29.95
CA SER A 16 -12.98 26.62 29.70
C SER A 16 -11.90 25.97 30.58
N LYS A 17 -12.17 25.76 31.86
CA LYS A 17 -11.25 25.04 32.77
C LYS A 17 -11.05 23.59 32.36
N GLU A 18 -12.09 22.90 31.91
CA GLU A 18 -11.97 21.53 31.40
C GLU A 18 -11.14 21.48 30.11
N LEU A 19 -11.28 22.48 29.24
CA LEU A 19 -10.49 22.60 28.02
C LEU A 19 -9.01 22.86 28.32
N GLU A 20 -8.70 23.79 29.22
CA GLU A 20 -7.33 24.05 29.68
C GLU A 20 -6.69 22.80 30.29
N LYS A 21 -7.45 22.05 31.11
CA LYS A 21 -6.97 20.80 31.69
C LYS A 21 -6.63 19.77 30.63
N LYS A 22 -7.50 19.59 29.62
CA LYS A 22 -7.23 18.69 28.48
C LYS A 22 -6.01 19.16 27.68
N LEU A 23 -5.88 20.46 27.46
CA LEU A 23 -4.75 21.05 26.73
C LEU A 23 -3.43 20.77 27.45
N GLN A 24 -3.40 20.92 28.78
CA GLN A 24 -2.23 20.63 29.61
C GLN A 24 -1.88 19.14 29.58
N GLU A 25 -2.88 18.26 29.72
CA GLU A 25 -2.67 16.81 29.65
C GLU A 25 -2.13 16.38 28.28
N ASP A 26 -2.59 16.99 27.19
CA ASP A 26 -2.11 16.69 25.85
C ASP A 26 -0.70 17.26 25.60
N ALA A 27 -0.38 18.45 26.15
CA ALA A 27 0.97 19.00 26.12
C ALA A 27 1.97 18.09 26.87
N ASP A 28 1.59 17.59 28.04
CA ASP A 28 2.43 16.69 28.85
C ASP A 28 2.62 15.32 28.16
N LYS A 29 1.60 14.83 27.44
CA LYS A 29 1.73 13.63 26.60
C LYS A 29 2.67 13.90 25.43
N GLU A 30 2.47 14.99 24.71
CA GLU A 30 3.28 15.33 23.54
C GLU A 30 4.75 15.52 23.92
N ALA A 31 5.04 16.16 25.05
CA ALA A 31 6.40 16.31 25.58
C ALA A 31 7.09 14.96 25.88
N LYS A 32 6.33 13.92 26.19
CA LYS A 32 6.83 12.55 26.44
C LYS A 32 6.91 11.70 25.17
N THR A 33 6.33 12.15 24.05
CA THR A 33 6.39 11.40 22.79
C THR A 33 7.70 11.62 22.05
N VAL A 34 8.38 10.54 21.67
CA VAL A 34 9.57 10.60 20.81
C VAL A 34 9.13 10.55 19.35
N LYS A 35 9.41 11.63 18.60
CA LYS A 35 9.08 11.73 17.17
C LYS A 35 10.25 11.20 16.33
N LEU A 36 9.99 10.19 15.52
CA LEU A 36 10.97 9.59 14.61
C LEU A 36 10.61 9.92 13.16
N LEU A 37 11.60 10.25 12.34
CA LEU A 37 11.41 10.61 10.94
C LEU A 37 12.10 9.59 10.03
N LEU A 38 11.32 8.93 9.17
CA LEU A 38 11.80 7.94 8.22
C LEU A 38 12.10 8.62 6.88
N LEU A 39 13.37 8.73 6.53
CA LEU A 39 13.84 9.28 5.25
C LEU A 39 14.21 8.16 4.28
N GLY A 40 13.95 8.37 2.99
CA GLY A 40 14.32 7.43 1.93
C GLY A 40 13.69 7.80 0.58
N ALA A 41 14.15 7.20 -0.50
CA ALA A 41 13.61 7.39 -1.85
C ALA A 41 12.11 7.02 -1.95
N GLY A 42 11.42 7.49 -2.98
CA GLY A 42 10.06 7.02 -3.30
C GLY A 42 10.04 5.49 -3.33
N GLU A 43 8.97 4.88 -2.81
CA GLU A 43 8.77 3.41 -2.83
C GLU A 43 9.75 2.56 -2.01
N SER A 44 10.66 3.17 -1.25
CA SER A 44 11.67 2.47 -0.41
C SER A 44 11.11 1.65 0.77
N GLY A 45 9.79 1.44 0.86
CA GLY A 45 9.17 0.65 1.92
C GLY A 45 8.97 1.35 3.27
N LYS A 46 9.10 2.70 3.35
CA LYS A 46 8.86 3.47 4.59
C LYS A 46 7.49 3.17 5.21
N SER A 47 6.44 3.15 4.39
CA SER A 47 5.09 2.81 4.84
C SER A 47 4.99 1.39 5.36
N THR A 48 5.78 0.45 4.83
CA THR A 48 5.84 -0.94 5.31
C THR A 48 6.44 -1.01 6.70
N ILE A 49 7.51 -0.25 6.99
CA ILE A 49 8.12 -0.19 8.33
C ILE A 49 7.11 0.35 9.36
N VAL A 50 6.39 1.42 9.02
CA VAL A 50 5.36 1.99 9.91
C VAL A 50 4.23 0.98 10.15
N LYS A 51 3.79 0.26 9.11
CA LYS A 51 2.77 -0.80 9.25
C LYS A 51 3.26 -1.93 10.17
N GLN A 52 4.51 -2.36 10.04
CA GLN A 52 5.10 -3.37 10.92
C GLN A 52 5.23 -2.89 12.38
N MET A 53 5.60 -1.62 12.58
CA MET A 53 5.61 -1.03 13.92
C MET A 53 4.24 -1.10 14.60
N LYS A 54 3.16 -0.87 13.85
CA LYS A 54 1.79 -1.01 14.36
C LYS A 54 1.44 -2.45 14.76
N ILE A 55 1.79 -3.42 13.92
CA ILE A 55 1.56 -4.85 14.20
C ILE A 55 2.24 -5.29 15.50
N ILE A 56 3.47 -4.83 15.73
CA ILE A 56 4.28 -5.28 16.88
C ILE A 56 3.91 -4.54 18.18
N HIS A 57 3.47 -3.27 18.11
CA HIS A 57 3.35 -2.40 19.29
C HIS A 57 1.92 -1.88 19.59
N GLN A 58 0.94 -2.07 18.69
CA GLN A 58 -0.40 -1.49 18.83
C GLN A 58 -1.53 -2.52 18.59
N ASP A 59 -1.41 -3.73 19.14
CA ASP A 59 -2.44 -4.80 19.09
C ASP A 59 -2.97 -5.17 17.68
N GLY A 60 -2.28 -4.73 16.62
CA GLY A 60 -2.64 -5.01 15.23
C GLY A 60 -3.57 -3.97 14.58
N TYR A 61 -4.44 -4.45 13.70
CA TYR A 61 -5.40 -3.63 12.94
C TYR A 61 -6.83 -4.00 13.30
N THR A 62 -7.68 -2.98 13.46
CA THR A 62 -9.11 -3.22 13.72
C THR A 62 -9.83 -3.67 12.43
N PRO A 63 -10.99 -4.33 12.53
CA PRO A 63 -11.75 -4.73 11.34
C PRO A 63 -12.19 -3.53 10.47
N GLU A 64 -12.43 -2.37 11.08
CA GLU A 64 -12.75 -1.12 10.37
C GLU A 64 -11.59 -0.65 9.50
N GLU A 65 -10.37 -0.60 10.07
CA GLU A 65 -9.16 -0.24 9.32
C GLU A 65 -8.88 -1.24 8.19
N CYS A 66 -9.14 -2.53 8.43
CA CYS A 66 -9.02 -3.56 7.40
C CYS A 66 -10.00 -3.33 6.23
N MET A 67 -11.20 -2.81 6.49
CA MET A 67 -12.16 -2.47 5.44
C MET A 67 -11.67 -1.31 4.56
N GLU A 68 -11.03 -0.30 5.15
CA GLU A 68 -10.42 0.80 4.40
C GLU A 68 -9.29 0.30 3.49
N PHE A 69 -8.47 -0.65 3.98
CA PHE A 69 -7.41 -1.24 3.15
C PHE A 69 -7.93 -2.02 1.94
N LYS A 70 -9.14 -2.57 1.98
CA LYS A 70 -9.70 -3.29 0.82
C LYS A 70 -9.77 -2.41 -0.43
N ALA A 71 -10.24 -1.17 -0.29
CA ALA A 71 -10.32 -0.23 -1.41
C ALA A 71 -8.93 0.04 -2.01
N VAL A 72 -7.92 0.20 -1.15
CA VAL A 72 -6.52 0.38 -1.56
C VAL A 72 -5.99 -0.84 -2.30
N ILE A 73 -6.29 -2.05 -1.83
CA ILE A 73 -5.88 -3.31 -2.48
C ILE A 73 -6.49 -3.40 -3.88
N TYR A 74 -7.79 -3.15 -4.02
CA TYR A 74 -8.44 -3.15 -5.34
C TYR A 74 -7.84 -2.11 -6.28
N GLY A 75 -7.59 -0.89 -5.79
CA GLY A 75 -6.92 0.16 -6.56
C GLY A 75 -5.54 -0.28 -7.05
N ASN A 76 -4.72 -0.86 -6.18
CA ASN A 76 -3.38 -1.34 -6.52
C ASN A 76 -3.42 -2.45 -7.57
N ILE A 77 -4.37 -3.39 -7.48
CA ILE A 77 -4.53 -4.47 -8.46
C ILE A 77 -4.86 -3.89 -9.83
N LEU A 78 -5.86 -3.00 -9.91
CA LEU A 78 -6.27 -2.38 -11.17
C LEU A 78 -5.14 -1.56 -11.79
N GLN A 79 -4.44 -0.75 -10.99
CA GLN A 79 -3.28 0.02 -11.44
C GLN A 79 -2.16 -0.89 -11.95
N SER A 80 -1.88 -2.00 -11.25
CA SER A 80 -0.85 -2.96 -11.64
C SER A 80 -1.20 -3.62 -12.98
N ILE A 81 -2.43 -4.09 -13.15
CA ILE A 81 -2.88 -4.71 -14.40
C ILE A 81 -2.83 -3.70 -15.55
N LEU A 82 -3.29 -2.47 -15.33
CA LEU A 82 -3.23 -1.41 -16.35
C LEU A 82 -1.79 -1.08 -16.74
N ALA A 83 -0.87 -1.05 -15.78
CA ALA A 83 0.55 -0.85 -16.05
C ALA A 83 1.12 -1.98 -16.92
N ILE A 84 0.75 -3.23 -16.63
CA ILE A 84 1.16 -4.41 -17.44
C ILE A 84 0.62 -4.30 -18.86
N ILE A 85 -0.69 -4.02 -19.03
CA ILE A 85 -1.32 -3.87 -20.35
C ILE A 85 -0.62 -2.77 -21.18
N ARG A 86 -0.36 -1.60 -20.57
CA ARG A 86 0.36 -0.51 -21.23
C ARG A 86 1.79 -0.89 -21.59
N ALA A 87 2.47 -1.64 -20.73
CA ALA A 87 3.82 -2.14 -20.99
C ALA A 87 3.81 -3.15 -22.16
N MET A 88 2.83 -4.05 -22.22
CA MET A 88 2.67 -4.99 -23.34
C MET A 88 2.47 -4.25 -24.67
N SER A 89 1.65 -3.20 -24.70
CA SER A 89 1.49 -2.36 -25.90
C SER A 89 2.79 -1.63 -26.28
N THR A 90 3.53 -1.11 -25.30
CA THR A 90 4.81 -0.43 -25.53
C THR A 90 5.88 -1.38 -26.07
N LEU A 91 5.90 -2.62 -25.55
CA LEU A 91 6.87 -3.65 -25.92
C LEU A 91 6.45 -4.47 -27.15
N GLY A 92 5.25 -4.23 -27.70
CA GLY A 92 4.73 -4.98 -28.85
C GLY A 92 4.46 -6.47 -28.55
N ILE A 93 4.10 -6.80 -27.31
CA ILE A 93 3.78 -8.18 -26.91
C ILE A 93 2.32 -8.46 -27.23
N ASP A 94 2.10 -9.38 -28.18
CA ASP A 94 0.75 -9.82 -28.55
C ASP A 94 0.08 -10.61 -27.42
N TYR A 95 -1.23 -10.41 -27.28
CA TYR A 95 -2.06 -11.24 -26.40
C TYR A 95 -2.21 -12.63 -27.02
N LEU A 96 -2.14 -13.67 -26.18
CA LEU A 96 -2.39 -15.04 -26.64
C LEU A 96 -3.81 -15.14 -27.23
N PRO A 97 -3.98 -15.92 -28.31
CA PRO A 97 -5.30 -16.10 -28.92
C PRO A 97 -6.22 -16.83 -27.94
N VAL A 98 -7.41 -16.25 -27.69
CA VAL A 98 -8.43 -16.85 -26.83
C VAL A 98 -9.48 -17.48 -27.74
N GLY A 99 -9.40 -18.80 -28.00
CA GLY A 99 -10.35 -19.50 -28.87
C GLY A 99 -10.09 -21.01 -29.04
N PRO A 100 -11.07 -21.78 -29.51
CA PRO A 100 -10.90 -23.21 -29.78
C PRO A 100 -9.93 -23.39 -30.96
N GLY A 101 -8.71 -23.85 -30.65
CA GLY A 101 -7.60 -23.94 -31.60
C GLY A 101 -6.36 -23.11 -31.22
N ALA A 102 -6.39 -22.38 -30.11
CA ALA A 102 -5.21 -21.73 -29.57
C ALA A 102 -4.10 -22.76 -29.25
N PRO A 103 -2.83 -22.50 -29.60
CA PRO A 103 -1.72 -23.36 -29.17
C PRO A 103 -1.74 -23.36 -27.64
N GLY A 104 -1.97 -24.54 -27.05
CA GLY A 104 -2.19 -24.69 -25.62
C GLY A 104 -1.18 -23.91 -24.78
N ASP A 105 -1.69 -23.24 -23.75
CA ASP A 105 -1.02 -22.44 -22.73
C ASP A 105 0.50 -22.69 -22.65
N PRO A 106 1.33 -21.75 -23.17
CA PRO A 106 2.78 -21.89 -23.13
C PRO A 106 3.34 -22.06 -21.70
N TRP A 107 2.61 -21.54 -20.71
CA TRP A 107 2.91 -21.61 -19.28
C TRP A 107 2.54 -22.95 -18.62
N LEU A 108 1.79 -23.82 -19.32
CA LEU A 108 1.35 -25.13 -18.85
C LEU A 108 2.23 -26.27 -19.39
N ARG A 109 3.40 -25.96 -19.97
CA ARG A 109 4.38 -27.00 -20.32
C ARG A 109 5.17 -27.40 -19.08
N PRO A 110 5.17 -28.69 -18.68
CA PRO A 110 6.13 -29.16 -17.69
C PRO A 110 7.53 -28.99 -18.28
N HIS A 111 8.45 -28.45 -17.50
CA HIS A 111 9.89 -28.40 -17.76
C HIS A 111 10.39 -29.80 -18.16
N ARG A 112 10.35 -30.12 -19.46
CA ARG A 112 11.06 -31.27 -20.01
C ARG A 112 12.30 -30.74 -20.69
N ALA A 113 13.39 -30.91 -19.96
CA ALA A 113 14.75 -30.65 -20.38
C ALA A 113 15.06 -31.23 -21.76
N GLY A 114 15.82 -30.46 -22.55
CA GLY A 114 16.94 -30.99 -23.31
C GLY A 114 16.73 -31.28 -24.80
N ARG A 115 17.67 -30.70 -25.57
CA ARG A 115 18.12 -31.03 -26.94
C ARG A 115 17.22 -30.54 -28.07
N ALA A 116 17.71 -30.10 -29.22
CA ALA A 116 19.00 -29.64 -29.73
C ALA A 116 18.72 -29.36 -31.22
N ALA A 117 19.13 -28.21 -31.75
CA ALA A 117 19.43 -28.03 -33.17
C ALA A 117 20.01 -26.63 -33.40
N LEU A 118 21.29 -26.45 -33.07
CA LEU A 118 22.11 -25.41 -33.71
C LEU A 118 22.67 -26.00 -35.01
N PRO A 119 22.61 -25.30 -36.16
CA PRO A 119 23.19 -25.78 -37.40
C PRO A 119 24.71 -25.64 -37.34
N CYS A 120 25.41 -26.76 -37.39
CA CYS A 120 26.86 -26.84 -37.47
C CYS A 120 27.31 -26.51 -38.91
N GLN A 121 28.00 -25.39 -39.08
CA GLN A 121 28.79 -25.09 -40.28
C GLN A 121 29.79 -26.22 -40.52
N ASN A 122 29.85 -26.75 -41.75
CA ASN A 122 30.94 -27.63 -42.14
C ASN A 122 31.62 -27.09 -43.39
N HIS A 123 32.74 -26.41 -43.16
CA HIS A 123 33.85 -26.33 -44.09
C HIS A 123 34.28 -27.75 -44.48
N ARG A 124 34.34 -28.05 -45.77
CA ARG A 124 35.25 -29.09 -46.25
C ARG A 124 35.82 -28.70 -47.60
N HIS A 125 37.11 -28.42 -47.59
CA HIS A 125 37.98 -28.36 -48.76
C HIS A 125 37.94 -29.69 -49.52
N HIS A 126 37.77 -29.63 -50.83
CA HIS A 126 38.70 -30.17 -51.82
C HIS A 126 38.47 -29.49 -53.17
#